data_AF-A0A6P0YY39-F1
#
_entry.id   AF-A0A6P0YY39-F1
#
_cell.length_a   1.000
_cell.length_b   1.000
_cell.length_c   1.000
_cell.angle_alpha   90.00
_cell.angle_beta   90.00
_cell.angle_gamma   90.00
#
_symmetry.space_group_name_H-M   'P 1'
#
loop_
_entity.id
_entity.type
_entity.pdbx_description
1 polymer ?
#
loop_
_entity_poly.entity_id
_entity_poly.type
_entity_poly.pdbx_seq_one_letter_code
_entity_poly.pdbx_strand_id
1 'polypeptide(L)'
;MSSFFGHSLAGWTVGLLDKPLSFITTARQKWLWRGWLVMIAIAPDIDYVVPFLHPRANDGLRITHSFFFAALLPIITLIYLWGTGTDRTSLRNASIQVILASLSHVGLDLLVGVTALPLFWPIHWPTSKNVFKLPFGILPSAGKPSLSNYYFHIDRPVLLPTIRQ
;
A
#
# COMPACT_ATOMS: atom_id res chain seq x y z
N MET A 1 -12.50 -3.93 -1.40
CA MET A 1 -11.41 -3.02 -1.81
C MET A 1 -10.91 -2.41 -0.54
N SER A 2 -9.62 -2.46 -0.25
CA SER A 2 -9.06 -1.55 0.75
C SER A 2 -9.41 -0.13 0.28
N SER A 3 -9.93 0.70 1.19
CA SER A 3 -10.40 2.01 0.79
C SER A 3 -9.19 2.88 0.43
N PHE A 4 -9.24 3.56 -0.72
CA PHE A 4 -8.30 4.62 -1.09
C PHE A 4 -8.05 5.60 0.08
N PHE A 5 -9.10 5.83 0.88
CA PHE A 5 -9.05 6.60 2.13
C PHE A 5 -8.15 5.97 3.21
N GLY A 6 -8.21 4.66 3.43
CA GLY A 6 -7.35 3.96 4.39
C GLY A 6 -5.87 4.06 4.03
N HIS A 7 -5.54 3.86 2.76
CA HIS A 7 -4.15 4.00 2.27
C HIS A 7 -3.67 5.44 2.34
N SER A 8 -4.52 6.40 1.95
CA SER A 8 -4.21 7.81 2.07
C SER A 8 -3.97 8.22 3.52
N LEU A 9 -4.79 7.75 4.45
CA LEU A 9 -4.64 8.01 5.88
C LEU A 9 -3.35 7.37 6.44
N ALA A 10 -2.98 6.18 5.98
CA ALA A 10 -1.73 5.53 6.36
C ALA A 10 -0.51 6.35 5.90
N GLY A 11 -0.48 6.80 4.65
CA GLY A 11 0.56 7.70 4.15
C GLY A 11 0.62 9.02 4.94
N TRP A 12 -0.55 9.57 5.28
CA TRP A 12 -0.66 10.79 6.08
C TRP A 12 -0.07 10.62 7.49
N THR A 13 -0.43 9.54 8.19
CA THR A 13 0.04 9.26 9.56
C THR A 13 1.55 9.06 9.61
N VAL A 14 2.13 8.41 8.61
CA VAL A 14 3.60 8.31 8.48
C VAL A 14 4.25 9.70 8.33
N GLY A 15 3.60 10.61 7.60
CA GLY A 15 4.04 12.00 7.44
C GLY A 15 3.84 12.89 8.66
N LEU A 16 3.12 12.43 9.69
CA LEU A 16 3.01 13.09 10.99
C LEU A 16 4.13 12.70 11.96
N LEU A 17 4.91 11.66 11.65
CA LEU A 17 6.12 11.33 12.40
C LEU A 17 7.11 12.49 12.24
N ASP A 18 7.18 13.36 13.25
CA ASP A 18 7.99 14.58 13.24
C ASP A 18 9.47 14.21 13.40
N LYS A 19 10.06 13.73 12.31
CA LYS A 19 11.48 13.46 12.21
C LYS A 19 12.18 14.66 11.57
N PRO A 20 13.37 15.04 12.07
CA PRO A 20 14.13 16.12 11.46
C PRO A 20 14.56 15.72 10.04
N LEU A 21 14.16 16.54 9.07
CA LEU A 21 14.49 16.42 7.65
C LEU A 21 15.07 17.76 7.20
N SER A 22 16.37 17.80 6.91
CA SER A 22 17.12 19.01 6.58
C SER A 22 16.62 19.74 5.33
N PHE A 23 16.07 19.01 4.37
CA PHE A 23 15.50 19.55 3.14
C PHE A 23 14.12 20.19 3.34
N ILE A 24 13.52 20.02 4.52
CA ILE A 24 12.23 20.60 4.88
C ILE A 24 12.44 21.75 5.87
N THR A 25 12.54 22.96 5.34
CA THR A 25 12.73 24.18 6.13
C THR A 25 11.44 24.97 6.31
N THR A 26 10.50 24.82 5.38
CA THR A 26 9.25 25.60 5.36
C THR A 26 8.02 24.74 5.66
N ALA A 27 6.97 25.37 6.18
CA ALA A 27 5.67 24.72 6.37
C ALA A 27 5.11 24.16 5.04
N ARG A 28 5.30 24.89 3.93
CA ARG A 28 4.88 24.43 2.60
C ARG A 28 5.57 23.12 2.19
N GLN A 29 6.89 22.99 2.42
CA GLN A 29 7.61 21.75 2.15
C GLN A 29 7.14 20.59 3.05
N LYS A 30 6.77 20.85 4.32
CA LYS A 30 6.15 19.83 5.19
C LYS A 30 4.85 19.31 4.56
N TRP A 31 3.98 20.19 4.08
CA TRP A 31 2.73 19.81 3.42
C TRP A 31 2.98 19.05 2.12
N LEU A 32 3.91 19.50 1.27
CA LEU A 32 4.28 18.81 0.04
C LEU A 32 4.84 17.41 0.31
N TRP A 33 5.69 17.26 1.33
CA TRP A 33 6.24 15.96 1.72
C TRP A 33 5.16 14.99 2.22
N ARG A 34 4.23 15.47 3.06
CA ARG A 34 3.08 14.66 3.49
C ARG A 34 2.21 14.25 2.30
N GLY A 35 1.91 15.18 1.40
CA GLY A 35 1.20 14.88 0.15
C GLY A 35 1.94 13.84 -0.70
N TRP A 36 3.26 13.93 -0.78
CA TRP A 36 4.09 12.96 -1.47
C TRP A 36 4.04 11.56 -0.83
N LEU A 37 4.07 11.47 0.50
CA LEU A 37 3.90 10.19 1.22
C LEU A 37 2.52 9.56 0.99
N VAL A 38 1.46 10.38 0.92
CA VAL A 38 0.13 9.92 0.50
C VAL A 38 0.16 9.37 -0.92
N MET A 39 0.79 10.09 -1.85
CA MET A 39 0.94 9.63 -3.25
C MET A 39 1.69 8.30 -3.34
N ILE A 40 2.76 8.12 -2.55
CA ILE A 40 3.50 6.86 -2.46
C ILE A 40 2.60 5.75 -1.92
N ALA A 41 1.82 6.02 -0.87
CA ALA A 41 0.94 5.04 -0.28
C ALA A 41 -0.12 4.57 -1.29
N ILE A 42 -0.76 5.47 -2.04
CA ILE A 42 -1.81 5.10 -3.01
C ILE A 42 -1.29 4.60 -4.36
N ALA A 43 0.02 4.70 -4.63
CA ALA A 43 0.59 4.41 -5.93
C ALA A 43 0.25 3.01 -6.51
N PRO A 44 0.16 1.94 -5.70
CA PRO A 44 -0.26 0.64 -6.23
C PRO A 44 -1.67 0.65 -6.85
N ASP A 45 -2.58 1.53 -6.41
CA ASP A 45 -3.94 1.64 -6.96
C ASP A 45 -4.01 2.36 -8.32
N ILE A 46 -2.86 2.71 -8.91
CA ILE A 46 -2.81 3.27 -10.28
C ILE A 46 -3.35 2.29 -11.35
N ASP A 47 -3.47 1.00 -11.02
CA ASP A 47 -4.08 -0.03 -11.87
C ASP A 47 -5.54 0.29 -12.23
N TYR A 48 -6.27 1.03 -11.38
CA TYR A 48 -7.63 1.47 -11.70
C TYR A 48 -7.70 2.63 -12.70
N VAL A 49 -6.63 3.43 -12.79
CA VAL A 49 -6.59 4.64 -13.62
C VAL A 49 -5.99 4.34 -14.99
N VAL A 50 -4.96 3.49 -15.05
CA VAL A 50 -4.22 3.19 -16.28
C VAL A 50 -4.75 1.90 -16.92
N PRO A 51 -5.41 1.96 -18.09
CA PRO A 51 -6.07 0.79 -18.68
C PRO A 51 -5.15 -0.41 -18.95
N PHE A 52 -3.88 -0.16 -19.29
CA PHE A 52 -2.89 -1.21 -19.53
C PHE A 52 -2.44 -1.93 -18.25
N LEU A 53 -2.49 -1.26 -17.10
CA LEU A 53 -2.16 -1.84 -15.80
C LEU A 53 -3.38 -2.47 -15.12
N HIS A 54 -4.57 -2.24 -15.67
CA HIS A 54 -5.81 -2.74 -15.11
C HIS A 54 -5.80 -4.28 -15.05
N PRO A 55 -6.33 -4.91 -14.00
CA PRO A 55 -6.33 -6.37 -13.87
C PRO A 55 -6.98 -7.09 -15.05
N ARG A 56 -8.00 -6.48 -15.68
CA ARG A 56 -8.64 -7.02 -16.90
C ARG A 56 -7.69 -7.20 -18.08
N ALA A 57 -6.66 -6.38 -18.20
CA ALA A 57 -5.65 -6.49 -19.24
C ALA A 57 -4.52 -7.49 -18.89
N ASN A 58 -4.49 -7.97 -17.64
CA ASN A 58 -3.40 -8.75 -17.06
C ASN A 58 -3.90 -10.04 -16.39
N ASP A 59 -4.84 -10.76 -17.01
CA ASP A 59 -5.40 -12.03 -16.50
C ASP A 59 -6.00 -11.97 -15.09
N GLY A 60 -6.51 -10.81 -14.68
CA GLY A 60 -7.04 -10.55 -13.33
C GLY A 60 -5.96 -10.26 -12.27
N LEU A 61 -4.69 -10.16 -12.67
CA LEU A 61 -3.57 -9.92 -11.77
C LEU A 61 -3.38 -8.42 -11.47
N ARG A 62 -3.25 -8.07 -10.19
CA ARG A 62 -2.92 -6.70 -9.75
C ARG A 62 -1.40 -6.51 -9.71
N ILE A 63 -0.78 -6.37 -10.88
CA ILE A 63 0.69 -6.26 -11.05
C ILE A 63 1.29 -5.13 -10.18
N THR A 64 0.57 -4.02 -10.07
CA THR A 64 0.98 -2.83 -9.30
C THR A 64 1.09 -3.08 -7.79
N HIS A 65 0.47 -4.15 -7.28
CA HIS A 65 0.48 -4.54 -5.86
C HIS A 65 1.61 -5.53 -5.51
N SER A 66 2.62 -5.60 -6.38
CA SER A 66 3.87 -6.32 -6.10
C SER A 66 4.83 -5.45 -5.28
N PHE A 67 5.73 -6.08 -4.52
CA PHE A 67 6.78 -5.35 -3.82
C PHE A 67 7.68 -4.58 -4.78
N PHE A 68 7.87 -5.08 -6.00
CA PHE A 68 8.66 -4.41 -7.02
C PHE A 68 8.04 -3.06 -7.42
N PHE A 69 6.75 -3.06 -7.77
CA PHE A 69 6.05 -1.82 -8.12
C PHE A 69 5.91 -0.87 -6.93
N ALA A 70 5.57 -1.40 -5.75
CA ALA A 70 5.44 -0.59 -4.53
C ALA A 70 6.77 0.06 -4.12
N ALA A 71 7.92 -0.57 -4.40
CA ALA A 71 9.24 -0.03 -4.10
C ALA A 71 9.73 1.01 -5.12
N LEU A 72 9.15 1.10 -6.31
CA LEU A 72 9.64 1.95 -7.39
C LEU A 72 9.68 3.44 -7.00
N LEU A 73 8.55 3.99 -6.52
CA LEU A 73 8.49 5.40 -6.09
C LEU A 73 9.37 5.72 -4.87
N PRO A 74 9.39 4.89 -3.80
CA PRO A 74 10.37 5.05 -2.72
C PRO A 74 11.82 5.08 -3.21
N ILE A 75 12.21 4.16 -4.10
CA ILE A 75 13.57 4.10 -4.64
C ILE A 75 13.89 5.36 -5.44
N ILE A 76 13.00 5.79 -6.34
CA ILE A 76 13.18 7.03 -7.12
C ILE A 76 13.33 8.24 -6.18
N THR A 77 12.50 8.33 -5.14
CA THR A 77 12.56 9.41 -4.15
C THR A 77 13.91 9.42 -3.43
N LEU A 78 14.42 8.25 -3.03
CA LEU A 78 15.69 8.15 -2.34
C LEU A 78 16.89 8.45 -3.24
N ILE A 79 16.85 8.02 -4.51
CA ILE A 79 17.88 8.38 -5.50
C ILE A 79 17.91 9.90 -5.70
N TYR A 80 16.75 10.53 -5.81
CA TYR A 80 16.64 11.98 -5.93
C TYR A 80 17.19 12.72 -4.69
N LEU A 81 16.81 12.30 -3.47
CA LEU A 81 17.30 12.90 -2.24
C LEU A 81 18.81 12.68 -2.04
N TRP A 82 19.31 11.52 -2.44
CA TRP A 82 20.75 11.23 -2.44
C TRP A 82 21.51 12.11 -3.44
N GLY A 83 21.01 12.24 -4.66
CA GLY A 83 21.63 13.07 -5.71
C GLY A 83 21.63 14.57 -5.42
N THR A 84 20.70 15.04 -4.59
CA THR A 84 20.64 16.45 -4.14
C THR A 84 21.54 16.75 -2.94
N GLY A 85 22.31 15.75 -2.45
CA GLY A 85 23.24 15.95 -1.34
C GLY A 85 22.58 16.07 0.03
N THR A 86 21.38 15.49 0.20
CA THR A 86 20.70 15.43 1.50
C THR A 86 21.58 14.73 2.54
N ASP A 87 21.65 15.26 3.76
CA ASP A 87 22.47 14.65 4.82
C ASP A 87 22.01 13.22 5.15
N ARG A 88 22.95 12.43 5.66
CA ARG A 88 22.74 10.99 5.93
C ARG A 88 21.61 10.73 6.94
N THR A 89 21.42 11.61 7.92
CA THR A 89 20.39 11.45 8.95
C THR A 89 19.00 11.71 8.36
N SER A 90 18.85 12.79 7.59
CA SER A 90 17.60 13.08 6.89
C SER A 90 17.28 12.05 5.83
N LEU A 91 18.29 11.54 5.10
CA LEU A 91 18.08 10.47 4.13
C LEU A 91 17.60 9.18 4.82
N ARG A 92 18.14 8.84 6.00
CA ARG A 92 17.68 7.70 6.81
C ARG A 92 16.25 7.90 7.32
N ASN A 93 15.91 9.11 7.75
CA ASN A 93 14.56 9.42 8.24
C ASN A 93 13.53 9.37 7.10
N ALA A 94 13.88 9.96 5.95
CA ALA A 94 13.09 9.93 4.74
C ALA A 94 12.92 8.48 4.24
N SER A 95 13.98 7.66 4.25
CA SER A 95 13.89 6.25 3.84
C SER A 95 12.91 5.46 4.68
N ILE A 96 12.95 5.62 6.01
CA ILE A 96 11.98 5.00 6.90
C ILE A 96 10.56 5.45 6.56
N GLN A 97 10.33 6.75 6.32
CA GLN A 97 8.99 7.25 5.99
C GLN A 97 8.49 6.73 4.65
N VAL A 98 9.28 6.77 3.57
CA VAL A 98 8.82 6.29 2.26
C VAL A 98 8.61 4.77 2.24
N ILE A 99 9.45 4.01 2.96
CA ILE A 99 9.29 2.56 3.10
C ILE A 99 8.03 2.23 3.89
N LEU A 100 7.79 2.89 5.03
CA LEU A 100 6.58 2.67 5.82
C LEU A 100 5.32 3.06 5.05
N ALA A 101 5.34 4.18 4.33
CA ALA A 101 4.21 4.60 3.50
C ALA A 101 3.90 3.57 2.41
N SER A 102 4.90 3.11 1.67
CA SER A 102 4.73 2.09 0.62
C SER A 102 4.26 0.74 1.19
N LEU A 103 4.90 0.25 2.25
CA LEU A 103 4.53 -1.02 2.89
C LEU A 103 3.16 -0.97 3.55
N SER A 104 2.69 0.21 3.97
CA SER A 104 1.35 0.34 4.55
C SER A 104 0.26 -0.11 3.57
N HIS A 105 0.42 0.17 2.28
CA HIS A 105 -0.55 -0.24 1.26
C HIS A 105 -0.63 -1.76 1.14
N VAL A 106 0.53 -2.41 0.91
CA VAL A 106 0.61 -3.87 0.78
C VAL A 106 0.17 -4.56 2.07
N GLY A 107 0.57 -4.01 3.22
CA GLY A 107 0.19 -4.52 4.54
C GLY A 107 -1.31 -4.46 4.78
N LEU A 108 -1.94 -3.31 4.51
CA LEU A 108 -3.39 -3.15 4.64
C LEU A 108 -4.16 -4.08 3.69
N ASP A 109 -3.69 -4.26 2.45
CA ASP A 109 -4.31 -5.18 1.50
C ASP A 109 -4.21 -6.65 1.95
N LEU A 110 -3.06 -7.06 2.49
CA LEU A 110 -2.90 -8.39 3.07
C LEU A 110 -3.83 -8.59 4.28
N LEU A 111 -3.91 -7.60 5.17
CA LEU A 111 -4.76 -7.63 6.37
C LEU A 111 -6.25 -7.66 6.04
N VAL A 112 -6.68 -7.04 4.94
CA VAL A 112 -8.06 -7.16 4.43
C VAL A 112 -8.32 -8.58 3.94
N GLY A 113 -7.31 -9.27 3.40
CA GLY A 113 -7.37 -10.71 3.13
C GLY A 113 -8.44 -11.10 2.10
N VAL A 114 -8.91 -10.20 1.25
CA VAL A 114 -9.96 -10.48 0.24
C VAL A 114 -9.36 -10.83 -1.12
N THR A 115 -8.41 -10.02 -1.58
CA THR A 115 -7.76 -10.16 -2.89
C THR A 115 -6.42 -10.84 -2.76
N ALA A 116 -6.15 -11.83 -3.60
CA ALA A 116 -4.84 -12.45 -3.66
C ALA A 116 -3.84 -11.53 -4.38
N LEU A 117 -2.67 -11.32 -3.79
CA LEU A 117 -1.69 -10.34 -4.27
C LEU A 117 -0.47 -11.03 -4.88
N PRO A 118 0.04 -10.56 -6.03
CA PRO A 118 1.25 -11.08 -6.65
C PRO A 118 2.52 -10.46 -6.04
N LEU A 119 2.78 -10.74 -4.75
CA LEU A 119 3.83 -10.04 -3.97
C LEU A 119 5.21 -10.07 -4.64
N PHE A 120 5.60 -11.20 -5.24
CA PHE A 120 6.92 -11.40 -5.85
C PHE A 120 6.93 -11.31 -7.39
N TRP A 121 5.91 -10.71 -7.99
CA TRP A 121 5.97 -10.38 -9.40
C TRP A 121 7.04 -9.29 -9.64
N PRO A 122 7.88 -9.35 -10.70
CA PRO A 122 7.88 -10.32 -11.81
C PRO A 122 8.77 -11.55 -11.60
N ILE A 123 9.54 -11.62 -10.51
CA ILE A 123 10.65 -12.59 -10.32
C ILE A 123 10.18 -14.05 -10.43
N HIS A 124 9.06 -14.41 -9.80
CA HIS A 124 8.55 -15.78 -9.81
C HIS A 124 7.45 -16.03 -10.86
N TRP A 125 6.96 -14.99 -11.53
CA TRP A 125 5.86 -15.09 -12.48
C TRP A 125 6.10 -16.05 -13.67
N PRO A 126 7.28 -16.10 -14.30
CA PRO A 126 7.49 -17.03 -15.42
C PRO A 126 7.52 -18.51 -14.98
N THR A 127 7.68 -18.79 -13.68
CA THR A 127 7.88 -20.16 -13.17
C THR A 127 6.74 -20.64 -12.27
N SER A 128 6.02 -19.74 -11.60
CA SER A 128 4.88 -20.06 -10.75
C SER A 128 3.95 -18.86 -10.57
N LYS A 129 2.65 -19.05 -10.86
CA LYS A 129 1.59 -18.05 -10.60
C LYS A 129 1.20 -18.00 -9.12
N ASN A 130 2.21 -17.88 -8.24
CA ASN A 130 1.99 -17.80 -6.80
C ASN A 130 1.38 -16.44 -6.43
N VAL A 131 0.14 -16.47 -5.94
CA VAL A 131 -0.54 -15.33 -5.35
C VAL A 131 -0.72 -15.57 -3.85
N PHE A 132 -0.52 -14.52 -3.06
CA PHE A 132 -0.54 -14.60 -1.61
C PHE A 132 -1.83 -13.99 -1.07
N LYS A 133 -2.46 -14.70 -0.14
CA LYS A 133 -3.67 -14.27 0.56
C LYS A 133 -3.61 -14.80 1.98
N LEU A 134 -3.93 -13.97 2.98
CA LEU A 134 -4.09 -14.47 4.35
C LEU A 134 -5.34 -15.35 4.44
N PRO A 135 -5.31 -16.45 5.23
CA PRO A 135 -6.46 -17.34 5.38
C PRO A 135 -7.62 -16.68 6.15
N PHE A 136 -7.36 -15.56 6.83
CA PHE A 136 -8.34 -14.75 7.53
C PHE A 136 -8.07 -13.26 7.25
N GLY A 137 -9.13 -12.45 7.12
CA GLY A 137 -9.03 -11.00 7.08
C GLY A 137 -9.17 -10.42 8.49
N ILE A 138 -8.20 -9.61 8.93
CA ILE A 138 -8.26 -8.89 10.21
C ILE A 138 -9.03 -7.58 10.05
N LEU A 139 -8.87 -6.92 8.89
CA LEU A 139 -9.55 -5.66 8.61
C LEU A 139 -10.85 -5.89 7.84
N PRO A 140 -11.93 -5.17 8.17
CA PRO A 140 -13.16 -5.24 7.39
C PRO A 140 -12.85 -4.80 5.96
N SER A 141 -13.22 -5.64 4.99
CA SER A 141 -13.16 -5.22 3.60
C SER A 141 -14.16 -4.09 3.41
N ALA A 142 -13.72 -2.94 2.93
CA ALA A 142 -14.67 -1.96 2.42
C ALA A 142 -15.30 -2.59 1.16
N GLY A 143 -16.46 -3.23 1.36
CA GLY A 143 -17.41 -3.47 0.31
C GLY A 143 -17.77 -2.12 -0.34
N LYS A 144 -18.25 -2.16 -1.58
CA LYS A 144 -18.67 -0.97 -2.34
C LYS A 144 -19.34 0.04 -1.39
N PRO A 145 -18.97 1.34 -1.41
CA PRO A 145 -19.65 2.35 -0.62
C PRO A 145 -21.11 2.40 -1.08
N SER A 146 -21.93 1.63 -0.39
CA SER A 146 -23.37 1.61 -0.51
C SER A 146 -23.88 2.17 0.80
N LEU A 147 -24.66 3.24 0.73
CA LEU A 147 -25.35 3.81 1.90
C LEU A 147 -26.33 2.80 2.54
N SER A 148 -26.57 1.64 1.91
CA SER A 148 -27.41 0.55 2.41
C SER A 148 -26.62 -0.65 3.00
N ASN A 149 -25.30 -0.54 3.19
CA ASN A 149 -24.48 -1.68 3.58
C ASN A 149 -24.56 -1.96 5.10
N TYR A 150 -25.35 -2.98 5.47
CA TYR A 150 -25.64 -3.41 6.84
C TYR A 150 -24.44 -4.03 7.61
N TYR A 151 -23.29 -4.24 6.96
CA TYR A 151 -22.11 -4.90 7.55
C TYR A 151 -21.37 -4.07 8.62
N PHE A 152 -21.92 -2.94 9.06
CA PHE A 152 -21.47 -2.28 10.29
C PHE A 152 -21.90 -3.01 11.58
N HIS A 153 -22.62 -4.15 11.52
CA HIS A 153 -23.29 -4.71 12.71
C HIS A 153 -22.96 -6.14 13.15
N ILE A 154 -22.19 -6.95 12.44
CA ILE A 154 -21.91 -8.32 12.91
C ILE A 154 -20.46 -8.73 12.60
N ASP A 155 -19.56 -8.36 13.51
CA ASP A 155 -18.47 -9.24 13.89
C ASP A 155 -19.09 -10.47 14.57
N ARG A 156 -19.06 -11.62 13.88
CA ARG A 156 -19.06 -12.89 14.60
C ARG A 156 -17.92 -13.76 14.07
N PRO A 157 -17.04 -14.25 14.95
CA PRO A 157 -16.11 -15.30 14.59
C PRO A 157 -16.93 -16.56 14.33
N VAL A 158 -17.07 -16.96 13.07
CA VAL A 158 -17.62 -18.27 12.75
C VAL A 158 -16.55 -19.29 13.07
N LEU A 159 -16.62 -19.81 14.29
CA LEU A 159 -16.11 -21.12 14.67
C LEU A 159 -16.63 -22.13 13.66
N LEU A 160 -15.73 -22.74 12.87
CA LEU A 160 -16.06 -23.90 12.05
C LEU A 160 -16.36 -25.08 13.00
N PRO A 161 -17.55 -25.71 12.94
CA PRO A 161 -17.72 -27.00 13.56
C PRO A 161 -17.10 -28.06 12.65
N THR A 162 -16.25 -28.87 13.25
CA THR A 162 -16.00 -30.27 12.90
C THR A 162 -17.27 -30.93 12.38
N ILE A 163 -17.23 -31.63 11.23
CA ILE A 163 -17.95 -32.89 11.00
C ILE A 163 -17.33 -33.63 9.81
N ARG A 164 -17.08 -34.91 10.06
CA ARG A 164 -16.67 -35.99 9.16
C ARG A 164 -17.66 -36.19 8.01
N GLN A 165 -17.16 -36.63 6.86
CA GLN A 165 -17.53 -37.92 6.25
C GLN A 165 -16.41 -38.38 5.32
#